data_AF-A0A959GDW8-F1
#
_entry.id   AF-A0A959GDW8-F1
#
_cell.length_a   1.000
_cell.length_b   1.000
_cell.length_c   1.000
_cell.angle_alpha   90.00
_cell.angle_beta   90.00
_cell.angle_gamma   90.00
#
_symmetry.space_group_name_H-M   'P 1'
#
loop_
_entity.id
_entity.type
_entity.pdbx_description
1 polymer ?
#
loop_
_entity_poly.entity_id
_entity_poly.type
_entity_poly.pdbx_seq_one_letter_code
_entity_poly.pdbx_strand_id
1 'polypeptide(L)' 'SNLAGLMPQDASVLYANNVFNFLKILVKDGQLTLDMNNEIIRGAYFTAEAKAEEQA' A
#
# COMPACT_ATOMS: atom_id res chain seq x y z
N SER A 1 -10.72 3.19 21.67
CA SER A 1 -9.55 3.29 22.57
C SER A 1 -8.30 3.43 21.71
N ASN A 2 -7.45 4.46 21.91
CA ASN A 2 -6.22 4.65 21.14
C ASN A 2 -5.03 3.97 21.84
N LEU A 3 -5.06 2.65 21.91
CA LEU A 3 -4.03 1.87 22.62
C LEU A 3 -2.64 2.03 21.96
N ALA A 4 -2.59 2.13 20.64
CA ALA A 4 -1.35 2.42 19.90
C ALA A 4 -0.76 3.78 20.28
N GLY A 5 -1.62 4.79 20.55
CA GLY A 5 -1.20 6.10 21.04
C GLY A 5 -0.57 6.07 22.44
N LEU A 6 -0.75 4.99 23.21
CA LEU A 6 -0.10 4.81 24.51
C LEU A 6 1.33 4.24 24.37
N MET A 7 1.65 3.64 23.23
CA MET A 7 2.99 3.13 22.88
C MET A 7 3.41 3.61 21.48
N PRO A 8 3.58 4.93 21.30
CA PRO A 8 3.70 5.53 19.97
C PRO A 8 4.95 5.06 19.20
N GLN A 9 6.05 4.80 19.91
CA GLN A 9 7.29 4.31 19.29
C GLN A 9 7.10 2.92 18.69
N ASP A 10 6.64 1.96 19.50
CA ASP A 10 6.45 0.57 19.05
C ASP A 10 5.37 0.48 17.97
N ALA A 11 4.28 1.24 18.12
CA ALA A 11 3.23 1.33 17.11
C ALA A 11 3.77 1.84 15.77
N SER A 12 4.63 2.87 15.80
CA SER A 12 5.26 3.43 14.59
C SER A 12 6.18 2.41 13.92
N VAL A 13 6.98 1.67 14.70
CA VAL A 13 7.86 0.62 14.18
C VAL A 13 7.07 -0.51 13.52
N LEU A 14 6.02 -1.00 14.18
CA LEU A 14 5.15 -2.06 13.63
C LEU A 14 4.45 -1.60 12.34
N TYR A 15 3.95 -0.37 12.31
CA TYR A 15 3.34 0.19 11.12
C TYR A 15 4.35 0.36 9.97
N ALA A 16 5.54 0.89 10.25
CA ALA A 16 6.61 1.04 9.26
C ALA A 16 7.02 -0.31 8.65
N ASN A 17 7.12 -1.37 9.48
CA ASN A 17 7.39 -2.72 9.01
C ASN A 17 6.29 -3.24 8.07
N ASN A 18 5.01 -3.00 8.40
CA ASN A 18 3.90 -3.38 7.54
C ASN A 18 3.94 -2.64 6.19
N VAL A 19 4.17 -1.32 6.20
CA VAL A 19 4.31 -0.51 4.97
C VAL A 19 5.50 -0.99 4.15
N PHE A 20 6.65 -1.26 4.78
CA PHE A 20 7.84 -1.75 4.08
C PHE A 20 7.61 -3.12 3.43
N ASN A 21 6.96 -4.04 4.13
CA ASN A 21 6.60 -5.35 3.57
C ASN A 21 5.60 -5.21 2.41
N PHE A 22 4.67 -4.28 2.50
CA PHE A 22 3.76 -3.96 1.40
C PHE A 22 4.48 -3.35 0.18
N LEU A 23 5.49 -2.50 0.39
CA LEU A 23 6.30 -1.97 -0.70
C LEU A 23 7.10 -3.06 -1.42
N LYS A 24 7.56 -4.11 -0.72
CA LYS A 24 8.24 -5.25 -1.36
C LYS A 24 7.36 -6.02 -2.34
N ILE A 25 6.04 -6.06 -2.12
CA ILE A 25 5.13 -6.73 -3.06
C ILE A 25 4.74 -5.81 -4.22
N LEU A 26 4.75 -4.49 -4.00
CA LEU A 26 4.48 -3.47 -5.02
C LEU A 26 5.67 -3.20 -5.94
N VAL A 27 6.89 -3.27 -5.43
CA VAL A 27 8.11 -2.93 -6.18
C VAL A 27 8.85 -4.22 -6.54
N LYS A 28 8.92 -4.52 -7.82
CA LYS A 28 9.69 -5.64 -8.38
C LYS A 28 10.78 -5.07 -9.27
N ASP A 29 12.03 -5.50 -9.04
CA ASP A 29 13.21 -5.05 -9.80
C ASP A 29 13.35 -3.51 -9.91
N GLY A 30 13.01 -2.82 -8.82
CA GLY A 30 13.06 -1.35 -8.75
C GLY A 30 11.94 -0.63 -9.48
N GLN A 31 10.97 -1.36 -10.04
CA GLN A 31 9.82 -0.81 -10.75
C GLN A 31 8.52 -1.08 -9.99
N LEU A 32 7.62 -0.09 -10.02
CA LEU A 32 6.28 -0.25 -9.47
C LEU A 32 5.46 -1.20 -10.35
N THR A 33 4.99 -2.30 -9.77
CA THR A 33 4.19 -3.33 -10.43
C THR A 33 2.85 -3.48 -9.70
N LEU A 34 1.78 -3.00 -10.33
CA LEU A 34 0.41 -3.17 -9.84
C LEU A 34 -0.19 -4.50 -10.36
N ASP A 35 0.19 -5.60 -9.72
CA ASP A 35 -0.36 -6.93 -10.03
C ASP A 35 -1.75 -7.11 -9.41
N MET A 36 -2.80 -6.85 -10.18
CA MET A 36 -4.19 -6.96 -9.72
C MET A 36 -4.65 -8.40 -9.44
N ASN A 37 -3.86 -9.42 -9.80
CA ASN A 37 -4.13 -10.80 -9.38
C ASN A 37 -3.69 -11.04 -7.92
N ASN A 38 -2.80 -10.20 -7.38
CA ASN A 38 -2.42 -10.25 -5.98
C ASN A 38 -3.54 -9.65 -5.12
N GLU A 39 -4.15 -10.47 -4.27
CA GLU A 39 -5.28 -10.08 -3.44
C GLU A 39 -4.99 -8.94 -2.47
N ILE A 40 -3.74 -8.81 -2.00
CA ILE A 40 -3.32 -7.75 -1.08
C ILE A 40 -3.28 -6.41 -1.83
N ILE A 41 -2.70 -6.39 -3.04
CA ILE A 41 -2.66 -5.20 -3.89
C ILE A 41 -4.09 -4.80 -4.28
N ARG A 42 -4.90 -5.76 -4.73
CA ARG A 42 -6.30 -5.52 -5.11
C ARG A 42 -7.14 -5.01 -3.94
N GLY A 43 -6.98 -5.59 -2.74
CA GLY A 43 -7.71 -5.19 -1.54
C GLY A 43 -7.34 -3.80 -1.04
N ALA A 44 -6.10 -3.35 -1.28
CA ALA A 44 -5.62 -2.02 -0.93
C ALA A 44 -5.90 -0.95 -2.02
N TYR A 45 -6.39 -1.35 -3.20
CA TYR A 45 -6.64 -0.45 -4.32
C TYR A 45 -8.05 0.14 -4.26
N PHE A 46 -8.16 1.39 -3.81
CA PHE A 46 -9.46 2.06 -3.60
C PHE A 46 -9.81 3.11 -4.65
N THR A 47 -8.82 3.76 -5.26
CA THR A 47 -9.02 4.77 -6.30
C THR A 47 -8.52 4.22 -7.62
N ALA A 48 -9.45 4.04 -8.57
CA ALA A 48 -9.11 3.74 -9.94
C ALA A 48 -8.25 4.87 -10.52
N GLU A 49 -7.29 4.52 -11.37
CA GLU A 49 -6.57 5.50 -12.16
C GLU A 49 -7.59 6.32 -12.95
N ALA A 50 -7.51 7.64 -12.82
CA ALA A 50 -8.35 8.52 -13.62
C ALA A 50 -8.00 8.25 -15.07
N LYS A 51 -8.89 7.56 -15.80
CA LYS A 51 -8.77 7.46 -17.25
C LYS A 51 -8.87 8.90 -17.74
N ALA A 52 -7.76 9.45 -18.23
CA ALA A 52 -7.84 10.64 -19.06
C ALA A 52 -8.82 10.30 -20.19
N GLU A 53 -9.97 10.96 -20.20
CA GLU A 53 -10.91 10.84 -21.29
C GLU A 53 -10.23 11.38 -22.55
N GLU A 54 -9.58 10.50 -23.29
CA GLU A 54 -9.24 10.73 -24.68
C GLU A 54 -10.55 10.61 -25.47
N GLN A 55 -11.33 11.69 -25.42
CA GLN A 55 -12.45 11.91 -26.33
C GLN A 55 -11.87 12.22 -27.70
N ALA A 56 -11.92 11.22 -28.58
CA ALA A 56 -11.78 11.34 -30.03
C ALA A 56 -13.05 11.95 -30.65
#